data_AF-A0A6V7UH44-F1
#
_entry.id   AF-A0A6V7UH44-F1
#
_cell.length_a   1.000
_cell.length_b   1.000
_cell.length_c   1.000
_cell.angle_alpha   90.00
_cell.angle_beta   90.00
_cell.angle_gamma   90.00
#
_symmetry.space_group_name_H-M   'P 1'
#
loop_
_entity.id
_entity.type
_entity.pdbx_description
1 polymer ?
#
loop_
_entity_poly.entity_id
_entity_poly.type
_entity_poly.pdbx_seq_one_letter_code
_entity_poly.pdbx_strand_id
1 'polypeptide(L)'
;MDRGCFIRPLEPKKSIPYRLVTFDFEATQNEKIRNTNQEIRLHKVNFIAATVTCTKCMEDGKIWRSPLKQNGKSCIICGNNRSITFSHRPYAQTKVDKQVVTQTPLKDFTQWILFELTPQYLTMAFSHNGGRYDMVMVFREIYLKGVVPSMIRRGNKLYELKIPRNNKCNEVIFRDSYNLCPVALGS
;
A
#
# COMPACT_ATOMS: atom_id res chain seq x y z
N MET A 1 49.19 -8.56 -30.76
CA MET A 1 47.96 -9.32 -30.45
C MET A 1 47.29 -8.61 -29.29
N ASP A 2 46.37 -7.71 -29.58
CA ASP A 2 45.67 -6.92 -28.57
C ASP A 2 44.65 -7.79 -27.86
N ARG A 3 44.89 -8.05 -26.57
CA ARG A 3 43.91 -8.67 -25.67
C ARG A 3 42.84 -7.63 -25.35
N GLY A 4 41.86 -7.50 -26.24
CA GLY A 4 40.67 -6.68 -26.00
C GLY A 4 40.00 -7.09 -24.69
N CYS A 5 39.60 -6.10 -23.89
CA CYS A 5 38.92 -6.32 -22.61
C CYS A 5 37.54 -6.94 -22.88
N PHE A 6 37.39 -8.24 -22.59
CA PHE A 6 36.12 -8.94 -22.72
C PHE A 6 35.21 -8.59 -21.53
N ILE A 7 34.30 -7.64 -21.73
CA ILE A 7 33.22 -7.39 -20.78
C ILE A 7 32.14 -8.43 -21.04
N ARG A 8 31.89 -9.29 -20.05
CA ARG A 8 30.83 -10.29 -20.11
C ARG A 8 29.49 -9.55 -20.29
N PRO A 9 28.68 -9.86 -21.33
CA PRO A 9 27.38 -9.25 -21.50
C PRO A 9 26.56 -9.45 -20.22
N LEU A 10 25.97 -8.36 -19.72
CA LEU A 10 25.08 -8.44 -18.56
C LEU A 10 23.86 -9.26 -18.96
N GLU A 11 23.72 -10.46 -18.41
CA GLU A 11 22.49 -11.22 -18.54
C GLU A 11 21.37 -10.43 -17.84
N PRO A 12 20.24 -10.16 -18.53
CA PRO A 12 19.11 -9.52 -17.89
C PRO A 12 18.65 -10.37 -16.71
N LYS A 13 18.62 -9.79 -15.50
CA LYS A 13 18.02 -10.47 -14.36
C LYS A 13 16.57 -10.83 -14.70
N LYS A 14 16.20 -12.10 -14.54
CA LYS A 14 14.80 -12.53 -14.68
C LYS A 14 13.93 -11.69 -13.74
N SER A 15 13.00 -10.94 -14.33
CA SER A 15 12.06 -10.11 -13.57
C SER A 15 11.15 -11.00 -12.74
N ILE A 16 11.24 -10.88 -11.41
CA ILE A 16 10.34 -11.58 -10.49
C ILE A 16 9.05 -10.75 -10.43
N PRO A 17 7.88 -11.34 -10.73
CA PRO A 17 6.62 -10.61 -10.66
C PRO A 17 6.33 -10.16 -9.23
N TYR A 18 5.97 -8.90 -9.08
CA TYR A 18 5.51 -8.31 -7.82
C TYR A 18 4.23 -7.52 -8.05
N ARG A 19 3.56 -7.18 -6.95
CA ARG A 19 2.40 -6.29 -6.95
C ARG A 19 2.73 -4.95 -6.33
N LEU A 20 2.16 -3.90 -6.90
CA LEU A 20 2.08 -2.56 -6.35
C LEU A 20 0.73 -2.38 -5.67
N VAL A 21 0.72 -1.80 -4.49
CA VAL A 21 -0.51 -1.32 -3.83
C VAL A 21 -0.34 0.17 -3.58
N THR A 22 -1.07 1.02 -4.28
CA THR A 22 -1.11 2.45 -3.96
C THR A 22 -2.29 2.71 -3.04
N PHE A 23 -2.10 3.50 -2.00
CA PHE A 23 -3.17 3.80 -1.04
C PHE A 23 -3.05 5.21 -0.48
N ASP A 24 -4.18 5.73 -0.02
CA ASP A 24 -4.32 7.04 0.59
C ASP A 24 -5.43 7.03 1.64
N PHE A 25 -5.23 7.78 2.72
CA PHE A 25 -6.14 7.78 3.87
C PHE A 25 -6.81 9.13 4.05
N GLU A 26 -8.08 9.07 4.41
CA GLU A 26 -8.80 10.20 4.97
C GLU A 26 -9.04 9.97 6.46
N ALA A 27 -8.83 11.03 7.25
CA ALA A 27 -8.98 10.99 8.69
C ALA A 27 -9.87 12.11 9.22
N THR A 28 -10.69 11.78 10.22
CA THR A 28 -11.44 12.77 11.01
C THR A 28 -10.61 13.29 12.18
N GLN A 29 -10.96 14.49 12.65
CA GLN A 29 -10.36 15.15 13.82
C GLN A 29 -11.42 15.56 14.86
N ASN A 30 -12.53 14.82 14.93
CA ASN A 30 -13.68 15.21 15.77
C ASN A 30 -13.44 14.98 17.27
N GLU A 31 -12.49 14.12 17.63
CA GLU A 31 -12.21 13.73 19.01
C GLU A 31 -11.02 14.54 19.57
N LYS A 32 -11.21 15.26 20.68
CA LYS A 32 -10.11 15.95 21.40
C LYS A 32 -9.41 14.99 22.36
N ILE A 33 -8.09 15.09 22.48
CA ILE A 33 -7.32 14.34 23.48
C ILE A 33 -7.53 15.04 24.84
N ARG A 34 -8.25 14.39 25.77
CA ARG A 34 -8.77 15.01 27.01
C ARG A 34 -7.71 15.43 28.04
N ASN A 35 -6.42 15.19 27.81
CA ASN A 35 -5.37 15.30 28.84
C ASN A 35 -4.20 16.22 28.45
N THR A 36 -4.39 17.17 27.55
CA THR A 36 -3.36 18.14 27.19
C THR A 36 -3.88 19.57 27.29
N ASN A 37 -3.09 20.48 27.88
CA ASN A 37 -3.35 21.93 27.88
C ASN A 37 -3.28 22.56 26.46
N GLN A 38 -3.13 21.73 25.44
CA GLN A 38 -3.09 22.07 24.03
C GLN A 38 -4.30 21.44 23.33
N GLU A 39 -4.88 22.14 22.35
CA GLU A 39 -5.98 21.64 21.52
C GLU A 39 -5.54 20.55 20.53
N ILE A 40 -5.04 19.41 21.04
CA ILE A 40 -4.64 18.29 20.21
C ILE A 40 -5.88 17.45 19.86
N ARG A 41 -6.10 17.26 18.56
CA ARG A 41 -7.20 16.43 18.02
C ARG A 41 -6.66 15.07 17.56
N LEU A 42 -7.42 14.02 17.87
CA LEU A 42 -7.10 12.66 17.46
C LEU A 42 -7.44 12.48 15.97
N HIS A 43 -6.43 12.09 15.19
CA HIS A 43 -6.64 11.69 13.80
C HIS A 43 -7.13 10.26 13.75
N LYS A 44 -8.37 10.06 13.28
CA LYS A 44 -9.00 8.74 13.18
C LYS A 44 -9.37 8.47 11.73
N VAL A 45 -8.70 7.49 11.13
CA VAL A 45 -8.93 7.06 9.75
C VAL A 45 -10.38 6.60 9.60
N ASN A 46 -11.12 7.25 8.70
CA ASN A 46 -12.53 6.96 8.41
C ASN A 46 -12.75 6.46 6.99
N PHE A 47 -11.77 6.64 6.11
CA PHE A 47 -11.81 6.16 4.74
C PHE A 47 -10.40 5.85 4.23
N ILE A 48 -10.26 4.76 3.49
CA ILE A 48 -9.03 4.33 2.84
C ILE A 48 -9.38 3.94 1.42
N ALA A 49 -8.67 4.51 0.45
CA ALA A 49 -8.69 4.03 -0.92
C ALA A 49 -7.40 3.30 -1.24
N ALA A 50 -7.49 2.12 -1.86
CA ALA A 50 -6.33 1.36 -2.31
C ALA A 50 -6.55 0.82 -3.72
N THR A 51 -5.49 0.86 -4.54
CA THR A 51 -5.44 0.29 -5.87
C THR A 51 -4.31 -0.72 -5.96
N VAL A 52 -4.58 -1.87 -6.57
CA VAL A 52 -3.60 -2.96 -6.74
C VAL A 52 -3.21 -3.08 -8.20
N THR A 53 -1.93 -3.17 -8.53
CA THR A 53 -1.48 -3.58 -9.87
C THR A 53 -0.26 -4.48 -9.80
N CYS A 54 0.11 -5.16 -10.88
CA CYS A 54 1.30 -6.00 -10.93
C CYS A 54 2.06 -5.74 -12.22
N THR A 55 3.31 -6.19 -12.27
CA THR A 55 4.18 -6.04 -13.45
C THR A 55 3.49 -6.53 -14.74
N LYS A 56 2.87 -7.71 -14.71
CA LYS A 56 2.12 -8.26 -15.86
C LYS A 56 0.92 -7.41 -16.27
N CYS A 57 0.17 -6.85 -15.31
CA CYS A 57 -0.95 -5.97 -15.65
C CYS A 57 -0.48 -4.64 -16.24
N MET A 58 0.70 -4.15 -15.86
CA MET A 58 1.25 -2.90 -16.38
C MET A 58 1.75 -3.05 -17.82
N GLU A 59 2.21 -4.25 -18.20
CA GLU A 59 2.59 -4.57 -19.59
C GLU A 59 1.37 -4.53 -20.54
N ASP A 60 0.18 -4.86 -20.03
CA ASP A 60 -1.08 -4.68 -20.77
C ASP A 60 -1.65 -3.28 -20.50
N GLY A 61 -1.41 -2.37 -21.45
CA GLY A 61 -1.78 -0.95 -21.35
C GLY A 61 -3.28 -0.66 -21.11
N LYS A 62 -4.18 -1.64 -21.28
CA LYS A 62 -5.63 -1.49 -21.04
C LYS A 62 -6.09 -2.11 -19.72
N ILE A 63 -5.48 -3.20 -19.28
CA ILE A 63 -5.91 -3.94 -18.09
C ILE A 63 -5.62 -3.19 -16.79
N TRP A 64 -4.52 -2.44 -16.70
CA TRP A 64 -4.17 -1.78 -15.43
C TRP A 64 -5.11 -0.63 -15.04
N ARG A 65 -5.74 0.05 -16.01
CA ARG A 65 -6.71 1.14 -15.77
C ARG A 65 -8.13 0.65 -15.53
N SER A 66 -8.38 -0.63 -15.79
CA SER A 66 -9.73 -1.19 -15.79
C SER A 66 -10.01 -1.92 -14.47
N PRO A 67 -11.25 -1.83 -13.94
CA PRO A 67 -11.72 -2.72 -12.89
C PRO A 67 -11.52 -4.18 -13.28
N LEU A 68 -11.18 -5.03 -12.30
CA LEU A 68 -11.03 -6.46 -12.53
C LEU A 68 -12.38 -7.15 -12.35
N LYS A 69 -12.92 -7.12 -11.14
CA LYS A 69 -14.15 -7.82 -10.76
C LYS A 69 -15.35 -7.37 -11.57
N GLN A 70 -15.54 -6.05 -11.74
CA GLN A 70 -16.69 -5.53 -12.51
C GLN A 70 -16.68 -5.97 -13.98
N ASN A 71 -15.49 -6.28 -14.54
CA ASN A 71 -15.34 -6.78 -15.90
C ASN A 71 -15.28 -8.31 -15.98
N GLY A 72 -15.58 -9.02 -14.89
CA GLY A 72 -15.49 -10.48 -14.82
C GLY A 72 -14.06 -11.03 -14.94
N LYS A 73 -13.04 -10.19 -14.71
CA LYS A 73 -11.63 -10.58 -14.81
C LYS A 73 -11.05 -10.87 -13.41
N SER A 74 -10.06 -11.75 -13.37
CA SER A 74 -9.23 -11.98 -12.20
C SER A 74 -7.75 -11.98 -12.59
N CYS A 75 -6.88 -11.63 -11.65
CA CYS A 75 -5.43 -11.68 -11.85
C CYS A 75 -4.81 -12.57 -10.78
N ILE A 76 -4.00 -13.55 -11.17
CA ILE A 76 -3.32 -14.43 -10.21
C ILE A 76 -2.39 -13.67 -9.24
N ILE A 77 -1.82 -12.54 -9.71
CA ILE A 77 -0.97 -11.69 -8.90
C ILE A 77 -1.82 -10.68 -8.12
N CYS A 78 -2.64 -9.85 -8.77
CA CYS A 78 -3.38 -8.78 -8.08
C CYS A 78 -4.55 -9.29 -7.21
N GLY A 79 -5.06 -10.50 -7.49
CA GLY A 79 -6.34 -10.99 -6.99
C GLY A 79 -7.51 -10.51 -7.86
N ASN A 80 -8.67 -10.38 -7.23
CA ASN A 80 -9.93 -10.10 -7.94
C ASN A 80 -10.28 -8.61 -7.98
N ASN A 81 -9.70 -7.77 -7.11
CA ASN A 81 -10.10 -6.38 -6.97
C ASN A 81 -8.94 -5.46 -7.36
N ARG A 82 -9.17 -4.59 -8.35
CA ARG A 82 -8.28 -3.50 -8.77
C ARG A 82 -8.34 -2.37 -7.77
N SER A 83 -9.54 -1.90 -7.47
CA SER A 83 -9.83 -0.81 -6.54
C SER A 83 -10.63 -1.33 -5.36
N ILE A 84 -10.12 -1.10 -4.16
CA ILE A 84 -10.77 -1.48 -2.92
C ILE A 84 -10.79 -0.29 -1.97
N THR A 85 -11.89 -0.11 -1.26
CA THR A 85 -11.99 0.92 -0.22
C THR A 85 -12.43 0.34 1.10
N PHE A 86 -11.95 0.92 2.19
CA PHE A 86 -12.38 0.61 3.56
C PHE A 86 -12.96 1.89 4.16
N SER A 87 -14.23 1.89 4.55
CA SER A 87 -14.91 3.14 4.95
C SER A 87 -15.93 2.94 6.06
N HIS A 88 -16.12 3.95 6.91
CA HIS A 88 -17.16 3.95 7.95
C HIS A 88 -18.58 3.88 7.41
N ARG A 89 -18.80 4.41 6.21
CA ARG A 89 -20.11 4.53 5.57
C ARG A 89 -20.02 4.08 4.11
N PRO A 90 -21.10 3.49 3.56
CA PRO A 90 -21.19 3.24 2.14
C PRO A 90 -21.25 4.56 1.37
N TYR A 91 -20.85 4.52 0.11
CA TYR A 91 -20.99 5.61 -0.86
C TYR A 91 -21.41 5.02 -2.22
N ALA A 92 -22.12 5.80 -3.03
CA ALA A 92 -22.73 5.32 -4.28
C ALA A 92 -22.14 5.92 -5.56
N GLN A 93 -21.52 7.10 -5.48
CA GLN A 93 -21.13 7.87 -6.66
C GLN A 93 -19.86 7.34 -7.34
N THR A 94 -18.94 6.75 -6.57
CA THR A 94 -17.66 6.24 -7.09
C THR A 94 -17.74 4.73 -7.29
N LYS A 95 -17.41 4.25 -8.48
CA LYS A 95 -17.36 2.81 -8.79
C LYS A 95 -16.01 2.22 -8.37
N VAL A 96 -16.04 1.20 -7.52
CA VAL A 96 -14.87 0.42 -7.10
C VAL A 96 -15.15 -1.08 -7.19
N ASP A 97 -14.13 -1.92 -7.34
CA ASP A 97 -14.33 -3.38 -7.40
C ASP A 97 -14.85 -3.95 -6.07
N LYS A 98 -14.44 -3.38 -4.94
CA LYS A 98 -14.91 -3.78 -3.60
C LYS A 98 -14.98 -2.59 -2.65
N GLN A 99 -16.15 -2.39 -2.04
CA GLN A 99 -16.35 -1.47 -0.92
C GLN A 99 -16.49 -2.30 0.37
N VAL A 100 -15.58 -2.09 1.32
CA VAL A 100 -15.62 -2.68 2.66
C VAL A 100 -16.15 -1.62 3.63
N VAL A 101 -17.41 -1.75 4.02
CA VAL A 101 -18.03 -0.87 5.02
C VAL A 101 -17.76 -1.44 6.40
N THR A 102 -17.05 -0.69 7.24
CA THR A 102 -16.53 -1.17 8.54
C THR A 102 -16.36 -0.03 9.54
N GLN A 103 -16.47 -0.30 10.83
CA GLN A 103 -16.16 0.68 11.88
C GLN A 103 -14.67 0.81 12.18
N THR A 104 -13.83 -0.06 11.60
CA THR A 104 -12.38 -0.04 11.81
C THR A 104 -11.60 -0.14 10.49
N PRO A 105 -11.65 0.89 9.62
CA PRO A 105 -11.05 0.86 8.28
C PRO A 105 -9.58 0.50 8.29
N LEU A 106 -8.80 1.09 9.21
CA LEU A 106 -7.36 0.86 9.32
C LEU A 106 -7.03 -0.59 9.72
N LYS A 107 -7.83 -1.21 10.60
CA LYS A 107 -7.64 -2.61 11.00
C LYS A 107 -7.92 -3.55 9.84
N ASP A 108 -8.98 -3.30 9.10
CA ASP A 108 -9.42 -4.14 7.98
C ASP A 108 -8.49 -3.97 6.78
N PHE A 109 -8.03 -2.75 6.50
CA PHE A 109 -6.98 -2.50 5.50
C PHE A 109 -5.68 -3.23 5.85
N THR A 110 -5.23 -3.13 7.11
CA THR A 110 -4.02 -3.81 7.57
C THR A 110 -4.19 -5.33 7.51
N GLN A 111 -5.38 -5.84 7.84
CA GLN A 111 -5.69 -7.26 7.70
C GLN A 111 -5.60 -7.71 6.24
N TRP A 112 -6.23 -6.96 5.35
CA TRP A 112 -6.28 -7.26 3.92
C TRP A 112 -4.88 -7.29 3.29
N ILE A 113 -4.07 -6.24 3.48
CA ILE A 113 -2.78 -6.12 2.81
C ILE A 113 -1.77 -7.17 3.30
N LEU A 114 -1.81 -7.53 4.59
CA LEU A 114 -0.88 -8.48 5.18
C LEU A 114 -1.27 -9.94 4.97
N PHE A 115 -2.57 -10.24 4.86
CA PHE A 115 -3.06 -11.61 5.03
C PHE A 115 -4.00 -12.11 3.95
N GLU A 116 -4.69 -11.22 3.22
CA GLU A 116 -5.71 -11.64 2.24
C GLU A 116 -5.20 -11.60 0.79
N LEU A 117 -4.08 -10.90 0.54
CA LEU A 117 -3.42 -10.90 -0.77
C LEU A 117 -2.68 -12.24 -1.02
N THR A 118 -2.49 -12.61 -2.28
CA THR A 118 -1.82 -13.87 -2.65
C THR A 118 -0.39 -13.94 -2.09
N PRO A 119 -0.03 -14.91 -1.24
CA PRO A 119 1.21 -14.88 -0.47
C PRO A 119 2.48 -15.09 -1.30
N GLN A 120 2.39 -15.60 -2.55
CA GLN A 120 3.57 -15.90 -3.37
C GLN A 120 4.27 -14.66 -3.92
N TYR A 121 3.64 -13.48 -3.90
CA TYR A 121 4.16 -12.29 -4.57
C TYR A 121 4.47 -11.18 -3.58
N LEU A 122 5.66 -10.58 -3.69
CA LEU A 122 6.04 -9.38 -2.96
C LEU A 122 5.02 -8.25 -3.21
N THR A 123 4.62 -7.59 -2.14
CA THR A 123 3.77 -6.40 -2.18
C THR A 123 4.58 -5.15 -1.89
N MET A 124 4.68 -4.28 -2.89
CA MET A 124 5.26 -2.94 -2.75
C MET A 124 4.12 -1.95 -2.55
N ALA A 125 3.94 -1.48 -1.32
CA ALA A 125 2.87 -0.58 -0.94
C ALA A 125 3.36 0.87 -0.94
N PHE A 126 2.63 1.78 -1.60
CA PHE A 126 2.96 3.18 -1.73
C PHE A 126 1.83 4.07 -1.22
N SER A 127 2.17 5.02 -0.36
CA SER A 127 1.34 6.18 -0.03
C SER A 127 2.11 7.44 -0.38
N HIS A 128 1.40 8.49 -0.75
CA HIS A 128 2.03 9.73 -1.21
C HIS A 128 2.23 10.68 -0.04
N ASN A 129 3.49 11.02 0.27
CA ASN A 129 3.88 11.72 1.50
C ASN A 129 3.47 10.98 2.78
N GLY A 130 3.13 9.68 2.66
CA GLY A 130 2.61 8.88 3.77
C GLY A 130 3.66 8.54 4.82
N GLY A 131 4.95 8.77 4.53
CA GLY A 131 6.05 8.60 5.50
C GLY A 131 5.94 9.51 6.73
N ARG A 132 5.10 10.55 6.67
CA ARG A 132 4.74 11.44 7.79
C ARG A 132 3.32 11.21 8.32
N TYR A 133 2.47 10.52 7.57
CA TYR A 133 1.04 10.38 7.83
C TYR A 133 0.61 8.91 7.76
N ASP A 134 0.10 8.45 6.62
CA ASP A 134 -0.55 7.14 6.46
C ASP A 134 0.28 5.97 6.95
N MET A 135 1.57 5.92 6.57
CA MET A 135 2.47 4.82 6.95
C MET A 135 2.68 4.76 8.46
N VAL A 136 2.63 5.90 9.16
CA VAL A 136 2.73 5.95 10.62
C VAL A 136 1.51 5.33 11.28
N MET A 137 0.31 5.59 10.73
CA MET A 137 -0.93 4.98 11.21
C MET A 137 -0.96 3.48 10.92
N VAL A 138 -0.54 3.06 9.73
CA VAL A 138 -0.40 1.64 9.37
C VAL A 138 0.61 0.93 10.28
N PHE A 139 1.77 1.55 10.52
CA PHE A 139 2.78 1.01 11.43
C PHE A 139 2.22 0.71 12.81
N ARG A 140 1.43 1.64 13.38
CA ARG A 140 0.78 1.43 14.68
C ARG A 140 -0.11 0.18 14.68
N GLU A 141 -0.96 0.00 13.68
CA GLU A 141 -1.84 -1.18 13.63
C GLU A 141 -1.08 -2.49 13.36
N ILE A 142 -0.01 -2.45 12.55
CA ILE A 142 0.89 -3.60 12.35
C ILE A 142 1.50 -4.01 13.70
N TYR A 143 2.01 -3.04 14.45
CA TYR A 143 2.61 -3.27 15.76
C TYR A 143 1.60 -3.83 16.76
N LEU A 144 0.38 -3.28 16.81
CA LEU A 144 -0.71 -3.79 17.67
C LEU A 144 -1.16 -5.21 17.30
N LYS A 145 -0.98 -5.63 16.05
CA LYS A 145 -1.21 -7.02 15.61
C LYS A 145 -0.06 -7.97 15.98
N GLY A 146 0.99 -7.49 16.63
CA GLY A 146 2.15 -8.30 17.04
C GLY A 146 3.13 -8.60 15.90
N VAL A 147 3.05 -7.87 14.79
CA VAL A 147 4.01 -7.98 13.69
C VAL A 147 5.09 -6.91 13.89
N VAL A 148 6.36 -7.33 13.88
CA VAL A 148 7.51 -6.43 14.04
C VAL A 148 8.16 -6.17 12.68
N PRO A 149 7.96 -5.00 12.08
CA PRO A 149 8.58 -4.66 10.80
C PRO A 149 10.01 -4.14 10.98
N SER A 150 10.85 -4.35 9.96
CA SER A 150 12.09 -3.60 9.79
C SER A 150 11.78 -2.19 9.28
N MET A 151 12.50 -1.19 9.78
CA MET A 151 12.21 0.22 9.51
C MET A 151 13.45 0.99 9.08
N ILE A 152 13.30 1.81 8.04
CA ILE A 152 14.27 2.85 7.66
C ILE A 152 13.61 4.20 7.94
N ARG A 153 14.17 4.97 8.88
CA ARG A 153 13.61 6.27 9.30
C ARG A 153 14.71 7.30 9.56
N ARG A 154 14.37 8.59 9.42
CA ARG A 154 15.20 9.72 9.86
C ARG A 154 14.32 10.72 10.60
N GLY A 155 14.58 10.90 11.90
CA GLY A 155 13.69 11.66 12.77
C GLY A 155 12.28 11.05 12.76
N ASN A 156 11.28 11.91 12.51
CA ASN A 156 9.86 11.53 12.45
C ASN A 156 9.40 11.07 11.06
N LYS A 157 10.28 11.05 10.06
CA LYS A 157 9.94 10.57 8.71
C LYS A 157 10.31 9.11 8.56
N LEU A 158 9.33 8.29 8.19
CA LEU A 158 9.49 6.89 7.81
C LEU A 158 9.71 6.80 6.29
N TYR A 159 10.81 6.20 5.87
CA TYR A 159 11.13 6.00 4.44
C TYR A 159 10.68 4.64 3.95
N GLU A 160 10.87 3.62 4.79
CA GLU A 160 10.51 2.25 4.48
C GLU A 160 10.02 1.52 5.72
N LEU A 161 8.98 0.71 5.54
CA LEU A 161 8.50 -0.29 6.49
C LEU A 161 8.48 -1.65 5.79
N LYS A 162 9.35 -2.57 6.19
CA LYS A 162 9.44 -3.89 5.59
C LYS A 162 8.93 -4.97 6.55
N ILE A 163 7.97 -5.74 6.08
CA ILE A 163 7.42 -6.91 6.77
C ILE A 163 7.93 -8.14 6.02
N PRO A 164 8.78 -8.96 6.64
CA PRO A 164 9.24 -10.19 6.02
C PRO A 164 8.11 -11.21 5.93
N ARG A 165 8.16 -12.04 4.88
CA ARG A 165 7.23 -13.18 4.75
C ARG A 165 7.40 -14.12 5.93
N ASN A 166 6.27 -14.61 6.47
CA ASN A 166 6.26 -15.74 7.39
C ASN A 166 5.05 -16.64 7.09
N ASN A 167 4.86 -17.72 7.85
CA ASN A 167 3.75 -18.66 7.64
C ASN A 167 2.36 -18.03 7.79
N LYS A 168 2.26 -16.85 8.40
CA LYS A 168 1.01 -16.15 8.66
C LYS A 168 0.86 -14.87 7.83
N CYS A 169 1.92 -14.30 7.25
CA CYS A 169 1.97 -12.94 6.73
C CYS A 169 2.69 -12.86 5.37
N ASN A 170 2.12 -12.07 4.46
CA ASN A 170 2.71 -11.75 3.16
C ASN A 170 3.97 -10.89 3.31
N GLU A 171 4.89 -10.99 2.34
CA GLU A 171 5.98 -9.99 2.25
C GLU A 171 5.40 -8.67 1.75
N VAL A 172 5.51 -7.62 2.58
CA VAL A 172 5.02 -6.29 2.26
C VAL A 172 6.10 -5.25 2.58
N ILE A 173 6.38 -4.37 1.63
CA ILE A 173 7.30 -3.24 1.79
C ILE A 173 6.50 -1.97 1.55
N PHE A 174 6.28 -1.17 2.58
CA PHE A 174 5.69 0.16 2.46
C PHE A 174 6.77 1.18 2.19
N ARG A 175 6.52 2.08 1.23
CA ARG A 175 7.39 3.19 0.88
C ARG A 175 6.57 4.45 0.64
N ASP A 176 7.22 5.58 0.88
CA ASP A 176 6.68 6.89 0.57
C ASP A 176 7.00 7.25 -0.88
N SER A 177 5.97 7.39 -1.72
CA SER A 177 6.12 7.70 -3.15
C SER A 177 6.62 9.12 -3.39
N TYR A 178 6.50 10.03 -2.42
CA TYR A 178 7.02 11.40 -2.52
C TYR A 178 8.56 11.41 -2.66
N ASN A 179 9.25 10.39 -2.16
CA ASN A 179 10.71 10.26 -2.34
C ASN A 179 11.11 9.89 -3.78
N LEU A 180 10.17 9.38 -4.57
CA LEU A 180 10.39 9.03 -5.98
C LEU A 180 9.82 10.09 -6.92
N CYS A 181 8.68 10.67 -6.54
CA CYS A 181 7.97 11.71 -7.29
C CYS A 181 7.63 12.87 -6.33
N PRO A 182 8.54 13.83 -6.12
CA PRO A 182 8.41 14.90 -5.12
C PRO A 182 7.53 16.05 -5.64
N VAL A 183 6.30 15.71 -6.05
CA VAL A 183 5.29 16.66 -6.54
C VAL A 183 4.01 16.48 -5.76
N ALA A 184 3.25 17.55 -5.54
CA ALA A 184 1.91 17.42 -4.99
C ALA A 184 0.99 16.71 -6.01
N LEU A 185 0.22 15.72 -5.56
CA LEU A 185 -0.74 14.99 -6.43
C LEU A 185 -2.10 15.70 -6.55
N GLY A 186 -2.30 16.81 -5.83
CA GLY A 186 -3.44 17.70 -5.95
C GLY A 186 -3.00 19.15 -5.74
N SER A 187 -3.45 20.02 -6.64
CA SER A 187 -3.31 21.48 -6.60
C SER A 187 -4.68 22.10 -6.48
#